data_AF-A0A836Q5X8-F1
#
_entry.id   AF-A0A836Q5X8-F1
#
_cell.length_a   1.000
_cell.length_b   1.000
_cell.length_c   1.000
_cell.angle_alpha   90.00
_cell.angle_beta   90.00
_cell.angle_gamma   90.00
#
_symmetry.space_group_name_H-M   'P 1'
#
loop_
_entity.id
_entity.type
_entity.pdbx_description
1 polymer ?
#
loop_
_entity_poly.entity_id
_entity_poly.type
_entity_poly.pdbx_seq_one_letter_code
_entity_poly.pdbx_strand_id
1 'polypeptide(L)'
;MHVLKSAAAVLLLSAGMLLPGLTNQIALADEAPTARAERPVLDLAFLIDTTGSMGGEIEMVKKKTKDLVAKLASGKPAPIVRVGLVAYRDRGDDYVTKVFPFSDDIDKVVKDITALNAAGGGDTPEAVNQGLHAALNDLEWTKNKKASKLLFLIGDAAPHIYPNDFTWEAEAKNAISRGIQINTIGCDGLDSSGTTVFEKIAKLADGSFETLAYRQEIVNSEGKKETLITSGGSTYRVRAGSEESWKAGAKDLEARGLAVAAPAPVASMGKSGRAMMPTSFMARRASMHSESAFAAAGAPGAGGAVASYGGVNRGDSNLDDVMLNAAKSKLKKDASIIYTK
;
A
#
# COMPACT_ATOMS: atom_id res chain seq x y z
N MET A 1 14.08 40.16 -71.32
CA MET A 1 13.91 39.77 -72.74
C MET A 1 13.02 38.53 -72.78
N HIS A 2 12.15 38.38 -73.79
CA HIS A 2 11.15 37.29 -73.95
C HIS A 2 10.05 37.30 -72.84
N VAL A 3 8.72 37.40 -73.07
CA VAL A 3 7.83 37.27 -74.25
C VAL A 3 7.80 35.83 -74.79
N LEU A 4 6.69 35.11 -75.07
CA LEU A 4 5.24 35.37 -75.26
C LEU A 4 4.38 34.66 -74.17
N LYS A 5 3.10 34.96 -73.84
CA LYS A 5 1.82 35.06 -74.60
C LYS A 5 1.33 33.75 -75.27
N SER A 6 0.12 33.30 -74.90
CA SER A 6 -0.85 32.63 -75.80
C SER A 6 -2.25 32.57 -75.16
N ALA A 7 -3.30 32.69 -75.98
CA ALA A 7 -4.72 32.62 -75.58
C ALA A 7 -5.61 32.38 -76.83
N ALA A 8 -6.90 32.05 -76.62
CA ALA A 8 -7.96 31.82 -77.62
C ALA A 8 -7.85 30.46 -78.39
N ALA A 9 -8.90 29.89 -79.00
CA ALA A 9 -10.30 30.33 -79.19
C ALA A 9 -11.29 29.17 -79.53
N VAL A 10 -12.61 29.40 -79.34
CA VAL A 10 -13.74 28.90 -80.20
C VAL A 10 -14.07 27.38 -80.10
N LEU A 11 -15.28 26.82 -80.38
CA LEU A 11 -16.44 27.23 -81.21
C LEU A 11 -17.85 27.20 -80.50
N LEU A 12 -18.80 26.36 -80.94
CA LEU A 12 -20.27 26.49 -80.78
C LEU A 12 -21.05 25.14 -80.90
N LEU A 13 -22.34 25.17 -80.49
CA LEU A 13 -23.49 24.32 -80.90
C LEU A 13 -23.50 22.83 -80.43
N SER A 14 -24.63 22.14 -80.22
CA SER A 14 -26.07 22.52 -80.21
C SER A 14 -26.96 21.46 -79.50
N ALA A 15 -28.27 21.73 -79.45
CA ALA A 15 -29.38 20.82 -79.09
C ALA A 15 -29.48 20.43 -77.60
N GLY A 16 -30.71 20.16 -77.15
CA GLY A 16 -31.00 19.83 -75.75
C GLY A 16 -32.12 18.79 -75.62
N MET A 17 -32.30 18.28 -74.40
CA MET A 17 -33.40 17.40 -74.02
C MET A 17 -33.93 17.80 -72.64
N LEU A 18 -35.25 17.83 -72.49
CA LEU A 18 -35.93 17.95 -71.20
C LEU A 18 -35.96 16.59 -70.51
N LEU A 19 -35.46 16.51 -69.27
CA LEU A 19 -35.92 15.53 -68.28
C LEU A 19 -35.97 16.17 -66.89
N PRO A 20 -37.12 16.15 -66.19
CA PRO A 20 -37.23 16.58 -64.80
C PRO A 20 -36.81 15.43 -63.85
N GLY A 21 -36.07 15.72 -62.78
CA GLY A 21 -35.64 14.65 -61.86
C GLY A 21 -34.65 14.99 -60.76
N LEU A 22 -34.54 16.25 -60.31
CA LEU A 22 -33.73 16.60 -59.13
C LEU A 22 -34.44 16.22 -57.83
N THR A 23 -34.54 14.91 -57.57
CA THR A 23 -34.90 14.38 -56.25
C THR A 23 -33.79 14.75 -55.28
N ASN A 24 -34.12 15.60 -54.30
CA ASN A 24 -33.17 16.10 -53.30
C ASN A 24 -32.77 15.01 -52.30
N GLN A 25 -31.87 14.11 -52.72
CA GLN A 25 -31.23 13.15 -51.82
C GLN A 25 -30.26 13.90 -50.90
N ILE A 26 -30.73 14.21 -49.70
CA ILE A 26 -29.86 14.48 -48.56
C ILE A 26 -29.11 13.18 -48.28
N ALA A 27 -27.88 13.07 -48.77
CA ALA A 27 -26.99 12.00 -48.38
C ALA A 27 -26.74 12.13 -46.87
N LEU A 28 -27.27 11.19 -46.09
CA LEU A 28 -26.89 11.04 -44.70
C LEU A 28 -25.41 10.68 -44.68
N ALA A 29 -24.56 11.65 -44.31
CA ALA A 29 -23.16 11.40 -44.05
C ALA A 29 -23.08 10.51 -42.80
N ASP A 30 -22.72 9.25 -43.02
CA ASP A 30 -22.48 8.28 -41.95
C ASP A 30 -21.32 8.80 -41.08
N GLU A 31 -21.60 9.21 -39.84
CA GLU A 31 -20.56 9.72 -38.94
C GLU A 31 -19.63 8.58 -38.56
N ALA A 32 -18.48 8.52 -39.24
CA ALA A 32 -17.42 7.57 -38.96
C ALA A 32 -17.11 7.57 -37.45
N PRO A 33 -17.03 6.39 -36.81
CA PRO A 33 -17.11 6.27 -35.36
C PRO A 33 -16.01 7.10 -34.70
N THR A 34 -16.43 8.07 -33.88
CA THR A 34 -15.52 8.94 -33.15
C THR A 34 -14.49 8.11 -32.39
N ALA A 35 -13.20 8.43 -32.60
CA ALA A 35 -12.10 7.60 -32.12
C ALA A 35 -12.23 7.35 -30.61
N ARG A 36 -12.51 6.10 -30.24
CA ARG A 36 -12.80 5.68 -28.87
C ARG A 36 -11.65 6.13 -27.96
N ALA A 37 -11.92 7.13 -27.13
CA ALA A 37 -10.90 7.79 -26.32
C ALA A 37 -10.06 6.76 -25.54
N GLU A 38 -8.73 6.85 -25.67
CA GLU A 38 -7.81 5.94 -24.99
C GLU A 38 -8.09 5.95 -23.48
N ARG A 39 -8.43 4.79 -22.92
CA ARG A 39 -8.58 4.66 -21.47
C ARG A 39 -7.24 4.99 -20.81
N PRO A 40 -7.21 5.78 -19.71
CA PRO A 40 -6.00 5.92 -18.91
C PRO A 40 -5.49 4.56 -18.46
N VAL A 41 -4.18 4.43 -18.28
CA VAL A 41 -3.57 3.21 -17.73
C VAL A 41 -2.94 3.57 -16.39
N LEU A 42 -3.22 2.76 -15.37
CA LEU A 42 -2.50 2.73 -14.10
C LEU A 42 -1.71 1.43 -14.03
N ASP A 43 -0.39 1.55 -13.90
CA ASP A 43 0.43 0.49 -13.34
C ASP A 43 0.54 0.71 -11.83
N LEU A 44 0.00 -0.24 -11.06
CA LEU A 44 0.02 -0.26 -9.61
C LEU A 44 0.89 -1.43 -9.15
N ALA A 45 2.07 -1.16 -8.63
CA ALA A 45 2.96 -2.17 -8.09
C ALA A 45 2.93 -2.17 -6.56
N PHE A 46 3.01 -3.37 -5.98
CA PHE A 46 3.32 -3.57 -4.57
C PHE A 46 4.73 -4.14 -4.43
N LEU A 47 5.52 -3.58 -3.53
CA LEU A 47 6.76 -4.15 -3.03
C LEU A 47 6.54 -4.45 -1.55
N ILE A 48 6.44 -5.74 -1.22
CA ILE A 48 5.97 -6.20 0.09
C ILE A 48 7.06 -7.00 0.79
N ASP A 49 7.34 -6.61 2.03
CA ASP A 49 8.14 -7.39 2.96
C ASP A 49 7.41 -8.68 3.37
N THR A 50 8.07 -9.83 3.24
CA THR A 50 7.46 -11.16 3.43
C THR A 50 8.23 -12.06 4.41
N THR A 51 8.93 -11.40 5.32
CA THR A 51 9.59 -11.95 6.51
C THR A 51 8.56 -12.43 7.56
N GLY A 52 9.04 -13.01 8.67
CA GLY A 52 8.17 -13.57 9.71
C GLY A 52 7.26 -12.57 10.44
N SER A 53 7.68 -11.31 10.61
CA SER A 53 6.94 -10.28 11.37
C SER A 53 5.72 -9.72 10.64
N MET A 54 5.78 -9.68 9.30
CA MET A 54 4.80 -9.10 8.39
C MET A 54 3.57 -9.99 8.12
N GLY A 55 3.39 -11.09 8.87
CA GLY A 55 2.31 -12.05 8.66
C GLY A 55 0.89 -11.47 8.78
N GLY A 56 0.67 -10.49 9.66
CA GLY A 56 -0.63 -9.80 9.77
C GLY A 56 -0.88 -8.86 8.59
N GLU A 57 0.19 -8.25 8.08
CA GLU A 57 0.21 -7.17 7.10
C GLU A 57 -0.02 -7.70 5.70
N ILE A 58 0.64 -8.81 5.35
CA ILE A 58 0.36 -9.62 4.17
C ILE A 58 -1.12 -10.00 4.12
N GLU A 59 -1.69 -10.42 5.25
CA GLU A 59 -3.11 -10.75 5.37
C GLU A 59 -4.05 -9.53 5.27
N MET A 60 -3.58 -8.31 5.55
CA MET A 60 -4.32 -7.08 5.22
C MET A 60 -4.30 -6.81 3.71
N VAL A 61 -3.13 -6.88 3.07
CA VAL A 61 -2.97 -6.57 1.63
C VAL A 61 -3.80 -7.55 0.78
N LYS A 62 -3.73 -8.86 1.08
CA LYS A 62 -4.57 -9.89 0.45
C LYS A 62 -6.06 -9.51 0.43
N LYS A 63 -6.58 -9.00 1.55
CA LYS A 63 -8.00 -8.64 1.71
C LYS A 63 -8.33 -7.30 1.03
N LYS A 64 -7.51 -6.26 1.22
CA LYS A 64 -7.79 -4.89 0.78
C LYS A 64 -7.52 -4.64 -0.71
N THR A 65 -6.67 -5.43 -1.38
CA THR A 65 -6.31 -5.16 -2.80
C THR A 65 -7.47 -5.36 -3.78
N LYS A 66 -8.35 -6.36 -3.60
CA LYS A 66 -9.50 -6.56 -4.52
C LYS A 66 -10.43 -5.34 -4.52
N ASP A 67 -10.73 -4.83 -3.34
CA ASP A 67 -11.50 -3.60 -3.13
C ASP A 67 -10.80 -2.35 -3.68
N LEU A 68 -9.49 -2.22 -3.48
CA LEU A 68 -8.70 -1.11 -4.02
C LEU A 68 -8.80 -1.06 -5.55
N VAL A 69 -8.56 -2.19 -6.23
CA VAL A 69 -8.60 -2.25 -7.71
C VAL A 69 -9.99 -1.94 -8.23
N ALA A 70 -11.04 -2.49 -7.60
CA ALA A 70 -12.43 -2.18 -7.96
C ALA A 70 -12.77 -0.68 -7.77
N LYS A 71 -12.34 -0.09 -6.64
CA LYS A 71 -12.52 1.35 -6.33
C LYS A 71 -11.69 2.27 -7.24
N LEU A 72 -10.62 1.79 -7.86
CA LEU A 72 -9.82 2.55 -8.83
C LEU A 72 -10.37 2.42 -10.26
N ALA A 73 -10.81 1.23 -10.66
CA ALA A 73 -11.41 0.97 -11.97
C ALA A 73 -12.73 1.74 -12.21
N SER A 74 -13.45 2.12 -11.15
CA SER A 74 -14.71 2.90 -11.22
C SER A 74 -14.53 4.41 -11.49
N GLY A 75 -13.30 4.87 -11.69
CA GLY A 75 -13.00 6.27 -12.07
C GLY A 75 -13.61 6.67 -13.42
N LYS A 76 -13.66 7.98 -13.69
CA LYS A 76 -14.17 8.54 -14.95
C LYS A 76 -13.16 9.51 -15.56
N PRO A 77 -12.63 9.26 -16.78
CA PRO A 77 -12.81 8.05 -17.59
C PRO A 77 -12.21 6.79 -16.91
N ALA A 78 -12.78 5.61 -17.19
CA ALA A 78 -12.45 4.37 -16.50
C ALA A 78 -11.03 3.88 -16.84
N PRO A 79 -10.08 3.87 -15.88
CA PRO A 79 -8.72 3.42 -16.15
C PRO A 79 -8.66 1.92 -16.40
N ILE A 80 -7.64 1.47 -17.12
CA ILE A 80 -7.14 0.08 -17.10
C ILE A 80 -6.15 0.03 -15.94
N VAL A 81 -6.43 -0.79 -14.92
CA VAL A 81 -5.55 -0.96 -13.76
C VAL A 81 -4.80 -2.29 -13.92
N ARG A 82 -3.50 -2.23 -14.15
CA ARG A 82 -2.60 -3.39 -14.12
C ARG A 82 -1.94 -3.44 -12.75
N VAL A 83 -2.05 -4.55 -12.04
CA VAL A 83 -1.38 -4.75 -10.74
C VAL A 83 -0.18 -5.68 -10.89
N GLY A 84 0.97 -5.25 -10.39
CA GLY A 84 2.19 -6.06 -10.27
C GLY A 84 2.57 -6.22 -8.80
N LEU A 85 3.38 -7.23 -8.49
CA LEU A 85 3.82 -7.51 -7.13
C LEU A 85 5.28 -7.98 -7.14
N VAL A 86 6.06 -7.49 -6.20
CA VAL A 86 7.33 -8.06 -5.77
C VAL A 86 7.25 -8.33 -4.27
N ALA A 87 7.55 -9.55 -3.86
CA ALA A 87 7.81 -9.88 -2.47
C ALA A 87 9.33 -9.87 -2.23
N TYR A 88 9.78 -9.44 -1.05
CA TYR A 88 11.16 -9.56 -0.61
C TYR A 88 11.28 -10.12 0.81
N ARG A 89 12.47 -10.63 1.13
CA ARG A 89 12.98 -11.08 2.44
C ARG A 89 14.50 -10.84 2.45
N ASP A 90 15.33 -11.55 3.23
CA ASP A 90 16.79 -11.36 3.18
C ASP A 90 17.64 -12.52 2.63
N ARG A 91 18.95 -12.27 2.54
CA ARG A 91 20.01 -13.10 1.97
C ARG A 91 20.30 -14.33 2.84
N GLY A 92 19.49 -15.34 2.66
CA GLY A 92 19.60 -16.64 3.35
C GLY A 92 18.29 -17.42 3.32
N ASP A 93 17.19 -16.72 3.07
CA ASP A 93 15.85 -17.27 2.93
C ASP A 93 15.61 -17.99 1.59
N ASP A 94 14.45 -18.64 1.48
CA ASP A 94 13.93 -19.27 0.26
C ASP A 94 14.07 -18.41 -1.01
N TYR A 95 14.01 -17.07 -0.85
CA TYR A 95 14.23 -16.07 -1.89
C TYR A 95 14.53 -14.71 -1.25
N VAL A 96 15.43 -13.93 -1.88
CA VAL A 96 15.61 -12.51 -1.55
C VAL A 96 14.52 -11.65 -2.20
N THR A 97 14.15 -11.96 -3.44
CA THR A 97 13.05 -11.31 -4.18
C THR A 97 12.25 -12.32 -4.99
N LYS A 98 10.94 -12.08 -5.12
CA LYS A 98 10.01 -12.91 -5.91
C LYS A 98 9.02 -12.03 -6.66
N VAL A 99 9.08 -12.09 -7.99
CA VAL A 99 8.36 -11.19 -8.91
C VAL A 99 7.11 -11.86 -9.48
N PHE A 100 6.00 -11.13 -9.47
CA PHE A 100 4.71 -11.51 -10.04
C PHE A 100 4.32 -10.45 -11.09
N PRO A 101 4.34 -10.78 -12.40
CA PRO A 101 4.15 -9.80 -13.46
C PRO A 101 2.81 -9.07 -13.45
N PHE A 102 2.82 -7.83 -13.97
CA PHE A 102 1.64 -6.98 -14.14
C PHE A 102 0.46 -7.69 -14.82
N SER A 103 -0.71 -7.60 -14.20
CA SER A 103 -1.97 -8.22 -14.66
C SER A 103 -3.16 -7.30 -14.42
N ASP A 104 -4.06 -7.18 -15.40
CA ASP A 104 -5.38 -6.56 -15.24
C ASP A 104 -6.50 -7.58 -14.91
N ASP A 105 -6.20 -8.88 -14.99
CA ASP A 105 -6.99 -9.94 -14.31
C ASP A 105 -6.82 -9.81 -12.79
N ILE A 106 -7.90 -9.37 -12.13
CA ILE A 106 -7.98 -9.13 -10.68
C ILE A 106 -7.91 -10.45 -9.90
N ASP A 107 -8.46 -11.55 -10.41
CA ASP A 107 -8.49 -12.82 -9.69
C ASP A 107 -7.14 -13.55 -9.80
N LYS A 108 -6.40 -13.37 -10.90
CA LYS A 108 -4.95 -13.68 -10.94
C LYS A 108 -4.17 -12.87 -9.90
N VAL A 109 -4.37 -11.55 -9.84
CA VAL A 109 -3.67 -10.66 -8.88
C VAL A 109 -3.95 -11.08 -7.44
N VAL A 110 -5.21 -11.37 -7.10
CA VAL A 110 -5.60 -11.84 -5.77
C VAL A 110 -4.97 -13.20 -5.46
N LYS A 111 -4.93 -14.13 -6.43
CA LYS A 111 -4.24 -15.43 -6.28
C LYS A 111 -2.75 -15.26 -6.01
N ASP A 112 -2.07 -14.39 -6.76
CA ASP A 112 -0.64 -14.13 -6.65
C ASP A 112 -0.28 -13.54 -5.27
N ILE A 113 -1.04 -12.55 -4.79
CA ILE A 113 -0.87 -11.97 -3.44
C ILE A 113 -1.25 -13.00 -2.36
N THR A 114 -2.27 -13.84 -2.60
CA THR A 114 -2.70 -14.89 -1.65
C THR A 114 -1.63 -15.98 -1.47
N ALA A 115 -0.81 -16.24 -2.48
CA ALA A 115 0.32 -17.17 -2.43
C ALA A 115 1.54 -16.65 -1.64
N LEU A 116 1.52 -15.41 -1.13
CA LEU A 116 2.54 -14.91 -0.22
C LEU A 116 2.37 -15.49 1.19
N ASN A 117 3.49 -15.87 1.80
CA ASN A 117 3.55 -16.35 3.18
C ASN A 117 4.75 -15.69 3.90
N ALA A 118 4.49 -15.14 5.09
CA ALA A 118 5.50 -14.69 6.02
C ALA A 118 6.36 -15.87 6.48
N ALA A 119 7.67 -15.82 6.18
CA ALA A 119 8.70 -16.70 6.73
C ALA A 119 10.07 -16.08 6.44
N GLY A 120 11.12 -16.57 7.08
CA GLY A 120 12.45 -15.98 6.91
C GLY A 120 12.64 -14.67 7.67
N GLY A 121 13.74 -13.99 7.36
CA GLY A 121 14.37 -13.01 8.25
C GLY A 121 14.91 -13.65 9.53
N GLY A 122 15.33 -12.84 10.49
CA GLY A 122 15.77 -13.30 11.82
C GLY A 122 16.79 -12.38 12.47
N ASP A 123 17.57 -11.69 11.64
CA ASP A 123 18.22 -10.43 11.93
C ASP A 123 17.39 -9.24 11.39
N THR A 124 17.83 -8.03 11.72
CA THR A 124 17.42 -6.78 11.06
C THR A 124 18.69 -5.97 10.85
N PRO A 125 18.88 -5.25 9.72
CA PRO A 125 17.87 -4.83 8.73
C PRO A 125 17.59 -5.86 7.62
N GLU A 126 16.76 -5.50 6.62
CA GLU A 126 16.19 -6.40 5.58
C GLU A 126 16.52 -5.97 4.12
N ALA A 127 16.36 -6.84 3.11
CA ALA A 127 16.79 -6.62 1.70
C ALA A 127 15.94 -5.64 0.85
N VAL A 128 15.50 -4.53 1.44
CA VAL A 128 14.69 -3.47 0.79
C VAL A 128 15.35 -2.96 -0.51
N ASN A 129 16.69 -2.90 -0.59
CA ASN A 129 17.42 -2.44 -1.76
C ASN A 129 17.21 -3.36 -2.98
N GLN A 130 17.26 -4.67 -2.78
CA GLN A 130 16.98 -5.70 -3.79
C GLN A 130 15.51 -5.70 -4.17
N GLY A 131 14.63 -5.56 -3.18
CA GLY A 131 13.20 -5.36 -3.40
C GLY A 131 12.90 -4.20 -4.35
N LEU A 132 13.50 -3.02 -4.10
CA LEU A 132 13.39 -1.85 -4.97
C LEU A 132 13.95 -2.11 -6.37
N HIS A 133 15.13 -2.74 -6.47
CA HIS A 133 15.72 -3.06 -7.77
C HIS A 133 14.82 -3.98 -8.61
N ALA A 134 14.30 -5.06 -8.02
CA ALA A 134 13.38 -5.98 -8.71
C ALA A 134 12.04 -5.32 -9.06
N ALA A 135 11.46 -4.54 -8.14
CA ALA A 135 10.22 -3.80 -8.39
C ALA A 135 10.34 -2.75 -9.51
N LEU A 136 11.54 -2.25 -9.77
CA LEU A 136 11.78 -1.29 -10.85
C LEU A 136 12.26 -1.94 -12.15
N ASN A 137 13.03 -3.02 -12.11
CA ASN A 137 13.72 -3.53 -13.30
C ASN A 137 13.19 -4.87 -13.81
N ASP A 138 12.61 -5.71 -12.94
CA ASP A 138 12.02 -7.01 -13.32
C ASP A 138 10.51 -6.94 -13.61
N LEU A 139 9.81 -5.92 -13.10
CA LEU A 139 8.42 -5.64 -13.46
C LEU A 139 8.33 -4.92 -14.82
N GLU A 140 7.51 -5.44 -15.73
CA GLU A 140 7.25 -4.84 -17.05
C GLU A 140 6.33 -3.59 -16.99
N TRP A 141 6.87 -2.52 -16.42
CA TRP A 141 6.26 -1.18 -16.42
C TRP A 141 5.94 -0.72 -17.85
N THR A 142 4.76 -0.12 -18.02
CA THR A 142 4.25 0.27 -19.33
C THR A 142 5.10 1.36 -19.98
N LYS A 143 5.42 1.14 -21.26
CA LYS A 143 6.15 2.10 -22.10
C LYS A 143 5.29 3.33 -22.47
N ASN A 144 4.00 3.34 -22.11
CA ASN A 144 3.12 4.49 -22.28
C ASN A 144 3.52 5.64 -21.34
N LYS A 145 3.90 6.79 -21.92
CA LYS A 145 4.27 8.01 -21.20
C LYS A 145 3.10 8.74 -20.53
N LYS A 146 1.85 8.51 -21.00
CA LYS A 146 0.62 9.06 -20.39
C LYS A 146 0.09 8.21 -19.21
N ALA A 147 0.66 7.03 -18.98
CA ALA A 147 0.18 6.10 -17.97
C ALA A 147 0.74 6.43 -16.58
N SER A 148 -0.15 6.49 -15.59
CA SER A 148 0.20 6.57 -14.18
C SER A 148 1.00 5.32 -13.77
N LYS A 149 2.05 5.53 -12.97
CA LYS A 149 2.90 4.48 -12.44
C LYS A 149 3.11 4.74 -10.96
N LEU A 150 2.74 3.77 -10.13
CA LEU A 150 2.70 3.91 -8.68
C LEU A 150 3.22 2.63 -8.03
N LEU A 151 4.22 2.77 -7.17
CA LEU A 151 4.76 1.70 -6.32
C LEU A 151 4.39 1.99 -4.87
N PHE A 152 3.92 0.97 -4.14
CA PHE A 152 3.84 0.99 -2.68
C PHE A 152 4.90 0.04 -2.13
N LEU A 153 5.93 0.57 -1.46
CA LEU A 153 6.83 -0.21 -0.60
C LEU A 153 6.18 -0.34 0.78
N ILE A 154 6.02 -1.57 1.26
CA ILE A 154 5.37 -1.91 2.53
C ILE A 154 6.30 -2.83 3.33
N GLY A 155 6.68 -2.43 4.54
CA GLY A 155 7.57 -3.22 5.41
C GLY A 155 7.72 -2.63 6.82
N ASP A 156 8.40 -3.37 7.71
CA ASP A 156 8.65 -3.02 9.11
C ASP A 156 10.16 -2.96 9.48
N ALA A 157 11.06 -3.04 8.51
CA ALA A 157 12.51 -2.97 8.71
C ALA A 157 13.22 -1.90 7.87
N ALA A 158 14.40 -1.48 8.33
CA ALA A 158 15.32 -0.64 7.57
C ALA A 158 16.01 -1.44 6.43
N PRO A 159 16.58 -0.79 5.40
CA PRO A 159 17.37 -1.47 4.37
C PRO A 159 18.69 -2.01 4.91
N HIS A 160 19.01 -3.27 4.61
CA HIS A 160 20.33 -3.84 4.82
C HIS A 160 21.31 -3.27 3.78
N ILE A 161 22.49 -2.82 4.22
CA ILE A 161 23.54 -2.27 3.35
C ILE A 161 24.60 -3.35 3.12
N TYR A 162 24.56 -3.99 1.95
CA TYR A 162 25.55 -4.99 1.55
C TYR A 162 26.68 -4.39 0.69
N PRO A 163 27.89 -4.99 0.69
CA PRO A 163 28.95 -4.61 -0.24
C PRO A 163 28.56 -4.85 -1.71
N ASN A 164 28.91 -3.91 -2.59
CA ASN A 164 28.65 -3.95 -4.05
C ASN A 164 27.17 -4.15 -4.41
N ASP A 165 26.28 -3.54 -3.63
CA ASP A 165 24.83 -3.70 -3.71
C ASP A 165 24.12 -2.48 -4.33
N PHE A 166 22.83 -2.63 -4.63
CA PHE A 166 21.97 -1.51 -5.00
C PHE A 166 21.76 -0.57 -3.80
N THR A 167 21.48 0.72 -4.05
CA THR A 167 21.09 1.65 -2.99
C THR A 167 19.73 2.27 -3.28
N TRP A 168 18.91 2.40 -2.24
CA TRP A 168 17.60 3.02 -2.32
C TRP A 168 17.65 4.47 -2.82
N GLU A 169 18.74 5.24 -2.62
CA GLU A 169 18.89 6.57 -3.23
C GLU A 169 19.03 6.51 -4.75
N ALA A 170 19.68 5.47 -5.28
CA ALA A 170 19.83 5.27 -6.72
C ALA A 170 18.52 4.78 -7.34
N GLU A 171 17.87 3.80 -6.70
CA GLU A 171 16.61 3.24 -7.20
C GLU A 171 15.43 4.21 -7.08
N ALA A 172 15.32 5.03 -6.03
CA ALA A 172 14.30 6.08 -5.97
C ALA A 172 14.49 7.14 -7.09
N LYS A 173 15.74 7.44 -7.48
CA LYS A 173 16.05 8.33 -8.62
C LYS A 173 15.76 7.65 -9.97
N ASN A 174 16.04 6.35 -10.10
CA ASN A 174 15.67 5.52 -11.25
C ASN A 174 14.15 5.59 -11.46
N ALA A 175 13.37 5.30 -10.41
CA ALA A 175 11.90 5.33 -10.42
C ALA A 175 11.33 6.65 -10.96
N ILE A 176 11.71 7.79 -10.35
CA ILE A 176 11.14 9.09 -10.74
C ILE A 176 11.59 9.53 -12.14
N SER A 177 12.81 9.17 -12.58
CA SER A 177 13.26 9.42 -13.96
C SER A 177 12.40 8.72 -15.02
N ARG A 178 11.68 7.66 -14.62
CA ARG A 178 10.75 6.87 -15.44
C ARG A 178 9.27 7.22 -15.18
N GLY A 179 9.01 8.22 -14.33
CA GLY A 179 7.67 8.65 -13.92
C GLY A 179 6.95 7.70 -12.96
N ILE A 180 7.69 6.79 -12.32
CA ILE A 180 7.19 5.89 -11.27
C ILE A 180 7.25 6.65 -9.94
N GLN A 181 6.10 6.92 -9.34
CA GLN A 181 6.01 7.45 -7.98
C GLN A 181 6.14 6.30 -6.98
N ILE A 182 6.97 6.47 -5.94
CA ILE A 182 7.02 5.51 -4.81
C ILE A 182 6.38 6.17 -3.59
N ASN A 183 5.38 5.51 -3.01
CA ASN A 183 4.93 5.79 -1.65
C ASN A 183 5.44 4.67 -0.73
N THR A 184 5.74 5.01 0.52
CA THR A 184 6.29 4.08 1.50
C THR A 184 5.35 3.93 2.69
N ILE A 185 5.18 2.70 3.18
CA ILE A 185 4.23 2.35 4.22
C ILE A 185 4.98 1.60 5.31
N GLY A 186 5.20 2.29 6.43
CA GLY A 186 5.83 1.71 7.62
C GLY A 186 4.83 0.94 8.47
N CYS A 187 5.15 -0.33 8.75
CA CYS A 187 4.34 -1.20 9.59
C CYS A 187 4.85 -1.22 11.05
N ASP A 188 4.10 -1.87 11.96
CA ASP A 188 4.44 -1.90 13.40
C ASP A 188 5.67 -2.78 13.64
N GLY A 189 6.82 -2.11 13.71
CA GLY A 189 8.17 -2.67 13.84
C GLY A 189 9.24 -1.69 13.33
N LEU A 190 8.88 -0.82 12.37
CA LEU A 190 9.81 0.10 11.72
C LEU A 190 10.45 1.09 12.69
N ASP A 191 11.77 1.01 12.83
CA ASP A 191 12.55 1.86 13.71
C ASP A 191 12.73 3.29 13.15
N SER A 192 13.42 4.16 13.90
CA SER A 192 13.68 5.53 13.46
C SER A 192 14.65 5.62 12.27
N SER A 193 15.56 4.64 12.11
CA SER A 193 16.44 4.54 10.94
C SER A 193 15.66 4.18 9.67
N GLY A 194 14.87 3.11 9.73
CA GLY A 194 14.00 2.65 8.64
C GLY A 194 12.97 3.69 8.26
N THR A 195 12.31 4.31 9.24
CA THR A 195 11.40 5.46 9.04
C THR A 195 12.11 6.59 8.28
N THR A 196 13.31 6.99 8.74
CA THR A 196 14.11 8.05 8.11
C THR A 196 14.50 7.70 6.66
N VAL A 197 14.68 6.43 6.31
CA VAL A 197 14.93 6.01 4.94
C VAL A 197 13.64 5.95 4.12
N PHE A 198 12.55 5.39 4.65
CA PHE A 198 11.26 5.30 3.97
C PHE A 198 10.71 6.70 3.62
N GLU A 199 10.85 7.69 4.50
CA GLU A 199 10.55 9.10 4.19
C GLU A 199 11.39 9.65 3.04
N LYS A 200 12.69 9.32 2.98
CA LYS A 200 13.59 9.78 1.91
C LYS A 200 13.32 9.08 0.57
N ILE A 201 13.00 7.79 0.56
CA ILE A 201 12.59 7.03 -0.64
C ILE A 201 11.37 7.71 -1.28
N ALA A 202 10.31 7.90 -0.49
CA ALA A 202 9.08 8.52 -0.99
C ALA A 202 9.32 9.96 -1.49
N LYS A 203 10.06 10.76 -0.71
CA LYS A 203 10.39 12.15 -1.06
C LYS A 203 11.26 12.28 -2.33
N LEU A 204 12.18 11.35 -2.56
CA LEU A 204 12.97 11.29 -3.80
C LEU A 204 12.11 10.89 -5.02
N ALA A 205 10.98 10.22 -4.79
CA ALA A 205 10.11 9.67 -5.82
C ALA A 205 8.70 10.29 -5.88
N ASP A 206 8.56 11.58 -5.52
CA ASP A 206 7.29 12.37 -5.65
C ASP A 206 6.08 11.73 -4.93
N GLY A 207 6.31 10.96 -3.87
CA GLY A 207 5.28 10.30 -3.06
C GLY A 207 5.35 10.62 -1.57
N SER A 208 4.49 9.97 -0.78
CA SER A 208 4.41 10.12 0.68
C SER A 208 4.88 8.88 1.45
N PHE A 209 5.35 9.11 2.67
CA PHE A 209 5.50 8.08 3.69
C PHE A 209 4.29 8.15 4.63
N GLU A 210 3.70 7.00 4.94
CA GLU A 210 2.67 6.86 5.97
C GLU A 210 3.05 5.72 6.93
N THR A 211 2.68 5.88 8.20
CA THR A 211 2.73 4.79 9.20
C THR A 211 1.35 4.16 9.32
N LEU A 212 1.24 2.84 9.30
CA LEU A 212 -0.06 2.18 9.44
C LEU A 212 -0.63 2.38 10.84
N ALA A 213 -1.90 2.77 10.88
CA ALA A 213 -2.70 2.84 12.08
C ALA A 213 -3.64 1.63 12.14
N TYR A 214 -3.62 0.91 13.26
CA TYR A 214 -4.43 -0.27 13.56
C TYR A 214 -5.45 0.07 14.66
N ARG A 215 -6.73 -0.17 14.41
CA ARG A 215 -7.79 0.18 15.37
C ARG A 215 -8.08 -0.95 16.36
N GLN A 216 -8.36 -0.56 17.60
CA GLN A 216 -8.95 -1.42 18.62
C GLN A 216 -10.17 -0.72 19.23
N GLU A 217 -11.32 -1.38 19.26
CA GLU A 217 -12.42 -1.00 20.17
C GLU A 217 -12.20 -1.69 21.52
N ILE A 218 -12.14 -0.92 22.59
CA ILE A 218 -12.06 -1.43 23.97
C ILE A 218 -13.27 -0.96 24.79
N VAL A 219 -13.49 -1.62 25.92
CA VAL A 219 -14.41 -1.15 26.96
C VAL A 219 -13.57 -0.82 28.19
N ASN A 220 -13.67 0.41 28.69
CA ASN A 220 -12.89 0.89 29.84
C ASN A 220 -13.50 0.40 31.18
N SER A 221 -12.85 0.74 32.29
CA SER A 221 -13.28 0.36 33.65
C SER A 221 -14.64 0.95 34.08
N GLU A 222 -15.17 1.92 33.35
CA GLU A 222 -16.48 2.55 33.57
C GLU A 222 -17.58 1.92 32.69
N GLY A 223 -17.25 0.88 31.91
CA GLY A 223 -18.17 0.26 30.93
C GLY A 223 -18.33 1.04 29.63
N LYS A 224 -17.57 2.13 29.44
CA LYS A 224 -17.65 2.98 28.24
C LYS A 224 -16.79 2.41 27.12
N LYS A 225 -17.33 2.41 25.88
CA LYS A 225 -16.55 2.14 24.67
C LYS A 225 -15.53 3.24 24.41
N GLU A 226 -14.31 2.85 24.03
CA GLU A 226 -13.26 3.75 23.55
C GLU A 226 -12.61 3.18 22.29
N THR A 227 -12.22 4.06 21.37
CA THR A 227 -11.40 3.70 20.21
C THR A 227 -9.94 4.02 20.50
N LEU A 228 -9.10 2.99 20.50
CA LEU A 228 -7.65 3.14 20.44
C LEU A 228 -7.16 2.95 18.99
N ILE A 229 -6.03 3.57 18.67
CA ILE A 229 -5.22 3.24 17.50
C ILE A 229 -3.77 2.99 17.92
N THR A 230 -3.14 1.97 17.35
CA THR A 230 -1.70 1.73 17.45
C THR A 230 -1.05 2.12 16.13
N SER A 231 0.09 2.80 16.16
CA SER A 231 0.81 3.29 14.98
C SER A 231 2.28 3.52 15.33
N GLY A 232 3.20 2.81 14.68
CA GLY A 232 4.65 2.97 14.91
C GLY A 232 5.03 2.58 16.34
N GLY A 233 4.44 1.50 16.86
CA GLY A 233 4.62 1.05 18.24
C GLY A 233 3.99 1.95 19.33
N SER A 234 3.49 3.13 18.99
CA SER A 234 2.81 4.05 19.93
C SER A 234 1.30 3.83 19.91
N THR A 235 0.64 3.94 21.07
CA THR A 235 -0.82 3.83 21.20
C THR A 235 -1.44 5.19 21.50
N TYR A 236 -2.58 5.47 20.87
CA TYR A 236 -3.32 6.72 21.02
C TYR A 236 -4.80 6.42 21.26
N ARG A 237 -5.44 7.17 22.16
CA ARG A 237 -6.89 7.19 22.36
C ARG A 237 -7.51 8.25 21.45
N VAL A 238 -8.41 7.84 20.58
CA VAL A 238 -9.24 8.75 19.77
C VAL A 238 -10.28 9.43 20.69
N ARG A 239 -10.51 10.73 20.50
CA ARG A 239 -11.49 11.48 21.29
C ARG A 239 -12.92 11.14 20.87
N ALA A 240 -13.83 11.19 21.84
CA ALA A 240 -15.24 10.91 21.61
C ALA A 240 -15.84 11.87 20.57
N GLY A 241 -16.61 11.35 19.62
CA GLY A 241 -17.13 12.09 18.46
C GLY A 241 -16.13 12.27 17.30
N SER A 242 -14.95 11.64 17.37
CA SER A 242 -13.93 11.62 16.31
C SER A 242 -13.64 10.22 15.77
N GLU A 243 -14.40 9.21 16.20
CA GLU A 243 -14.16 7.79 15.95
C GLU A 243 -14.12 7.46 14.45
N GLU A 244 -14.98 8.08 13.63
CA GLU A 244 -14.98 7.88 12.17
C GLU A 244 -13.74 8.44 11.46
N SER A 245 -13.06 9.43 12.04
CA SER A 245 -11.84 10.03 11.47
C SER A 245 -10.59 9.17 11.63
N TRP A 246 -10.66 8.04 12.35
CA TRP A 246 -9.50 7.25 12.78
C TRP A 246 -8.53 6.87 11.64
N LYS A 247 -9.07 6.65 10.43
CA LYS A 247 -8.28 6.26 9.25
C LYS A 247 -7.30 7.33 8.74
N ALA A 248 -7.44 8.58 9.16
CA ALA A 248 -6.47 9.62 8.86
C ALA A 248 -5.08 9.36 9.50
N GLY A 249 -4.98 8.39 10.41
CA GLY A 249 -3.73 7.97 11.04
C GLY A 249 -3.40 8.79 12.30
N ALA A 250 -2.55 8.23 13.15
CA ALA A 250 -2.25 8.82 14.46
C ALA A 250 -1.66 10.24 14.34
N LYS A 251 -0.76 10.45 13.37
CA LYS A 251 -0.07 11.73 13.12
C LYS A 251 -1.03 12.88 12.79
N ASP A 252 -2.03 12.65 11.95
CA ASP A 252 -3.05 13.66 11.60
C ASP A 252 -4.01 13.91 12.77
N LEU A 253 -4.46 12.85 13.45
CA LEU A 253 -5.38 12.97 14.58
C LEU A 253 -4.75 13.67 15.77
N GLU A 254 -3.47 13.40 16.08
CA GLU A 254 -2.73 14.12 17.12
C GLU A 254 -2.53 15.60 16.74
N ALA A 255 -2.09 15.88 15.50
CA ALA A 255 -1.92 17.25 15.01
C ALA A 255 -3.22 18.07 15.00
N ARG A 256 -4.38 17.42 14.78
CA ARG A 256 -5.72 18.03 14.85
C ARG A 256 -6.31 18.04 16.27
N GLY A 257 -5.62 17.48 17.27
CA GLY A 257 -6.13 17.35 18.64
C GLY A 257 -7.35 16.43 18.78
N LEU A 258 -7.50 15.45 17.88
CA LEU A 258 -8.57 14.45 17.84
C LEU A 258 -8.13 13.08 18.42
N ALA A 259 -6.84 12.87 18.63
CA ALA A 259 -6.30 11.77 19.43
C ALA A 259 -5.33 12.30 20.49
N VAL A 260 -5.04 11.48 21.51
CA VAL A 260 -4.01 11.73 22.53
C VAL A 260 -3.25 10.46 22.82
N ALA A 261 -1.95 10.54 23.09
CA ALA A 261 -1.14 9.39 23.50
C ALA A 261 -1.76 8.66 24.72
N ALA A 262 -1.72 7.33 24.69
CA ALA A 262 -2.29 6.46 25.72
C ALA A 262 -1.28 5.35 26.08
N PRO A 263 -1.28 4.85 27.32
CA PRO A 263 -0.49 3.67 27.66
C PRO A 263 -0.93 2.49 26.78
N ALA A 264 0.02 1.70 26.30
CA ALA A 264 -0.28 0.51 25.52
C ALA A 264 -1.20 -0.44 26.30
N PRO A 265 -2.19 -1.07 25.65
CA PRO A 265 -3.13 -1.97 26.31
C PRO A 265 -2.39 -3.17 26.90
N VAL A 266 -2.35 -3.27 28.23
CA VAL A 266 -1.68 -4.36 28.95
C VAL A 266 -2.43 -5.68 28.73
N ALA A 267 -2.01 -6.45 27.72
CA ALA A 267 -2.60 -7.72 27.35
C ALA A 267 -2.87 -8.59 28.60
N SER A 268 -4.14 -8.87 28.87
CA SER A 268 -4.52 -9.58 30.09
C SER A 268 -4.03 -11.02 30.01
N MET A 269 -2.91 -11.31 30.68
CA MET A 269 -2.34 -12.65 30.74
C MET A 269 -3.35 -13.57 31.45
N GLY A 270 -4.15 -14.27 30.65
CA GLY A 270 -5.30 -15.02 31.14
C GLY A 270 -4.85 -16.08 32.14
N LYS A 271 -5.60 -16.22 33.25
CA LYS A 271 -5.41 -17.30 34.23
C LYS A 271 -5.86 -18.65 33.66
N SER A 272 -5.19 -19.10 32.60
CA SER A 272 -5.26 -20.47 32.12
C SER A 272 -4.75 -21.43 33.19
N GLY A 273 -5.13 -22.70 33.07
CA GLY A 273 -5.11 -23.64 34.19
C GLY A 273 -3.75 -23.81 34.87
N ARG A 274 -3.78 -23.91 36.20
CA ARG A 274 -2.67 -24.36 37.06
C ARG A 274 -2.29 -25.80 36.70
N ALA A 275 -1.49 -25.96 35.66
CA ALA A 275 -1.00 -27.25 35.21
C ALA A 275 -0.15 -27.91 36.30
N MET A 276 -0.37 -29.20 36.54
CA MET A 276 0.47 -29.99 37.44
C MET A 276 1.85 -30.21 36.82
N MET A 277 2.91 -29.98 37.59
CA MET A 277 4.25 -30.48 37.27
C MET A 277 4.23 -32.02 37.29
N PRO A 278 4.67 -32.72 36.24
CA PRO A 278 4.88 -34.16 36.30
C PRO A 278 6.11 -34.49 37.17
N THR A 279 5.91 -35.27 38.23
CA THR A 279 6.94 -35.56 39.23
C THR A 279 7.82 -36.75 38.84
N SER A 280 8.88 -36.53 38.06
CA SER A 280 9.98 -37.51 37.94
C SER A 280 11.25 -36.91 37.31
N PHE A 281 12.30 -36.71 38.12
CA PHE A 281 13.60 -37.39 37.99
C PHE A 281 14.60 -36.82 39.01
N MET A 282 15.16 -37.69 39.85
CA MET A 282 16.08 -37.31 40.93
C MET A 282 17.51 -37.77 40.60
N ALA A 283 18.46 -36.85 40.50
CA ALA A 283 19.89 -37.17 40.51
C ALA A 283 20.73 -36.03 41.11
N ARG A 284 21.70 -36.41 41.94
CA ARG A 284 22.65 -35.61 42.76
C ARG A 284 23.43 -34.55 41.92
N ARG A 285 24.05 -33.49 42.48
CA ARG A 285 24.86 -33.47 43.72
C ARG A 285 25.22 -32.06 44.27
N ALA A 286 24.97 -31.85 45.58
CA ALA A 286 25.61 -30.98 46.59
C ALA A 286 26.36 -29.66 46.26
N SER A 287 25.90 -28.53 46.85
CA SER A 287 26.62 -27.50 47.65
C SER A 287 25.69 -26.27 47.79
N MET A 288 25.13 -25.84 48.92
CA MET A 288 25.57 -25.59 50.32
C MET A 288 26.24 -24.20 50.50
N HIS A 289 25.80 -23.46 51.55
CA HIS A 289 25.91 -22.00 51.82
C HIS A 289 24.87 -21.14 51.09
N SER A 290 24.25 -20.11 51.70
CA SER A 290 24.11 -19.78 53.14
C SER A 290 22.89 -18.87 53.36
N GLU A 291 22.52 -18.61 54.62
CA GLU A 291 21.28 -17.91 55.00
C GLU A 291 21.23 -16.42 54.61
N SER A 292 20.03 -15.93 54.32
CA SER A 292 19.43 -14.84 55.11
C SER A 292 17.93 -14.77 54.86
N ALA A 293 17.14 -14.71 55.94
CA ALA A 293 15.69 -14.57 55.86
C ALA A 293 15.30 -13.13 56.23
N PHE A 294 14.47 -12.49 55.40
CA PHE A 294 13.72 -11.30 55.79
C PHE A 294 12.26 -11.47 55.40
N ALA A 295 11.43 -11.73 56.41
CA ALA A 295 9.98 -11.70 56.26
C ALA A 295 9.50 -10.24 56.34
N ALA A 296 8.81 -9.77 55.30
CA ALA A 296 8.14 -8.47 55.28
C ALA A 296 6.63 -8.67 55.05
N ALA A 297 5.82 -7.88 55.75
CA ALA A 297 4.39 -8.08 55.88
C ALA A 297 3.62 -8.13 54.53
N GLY A 298 2.61 -9.00 54.46
CA GLY A 298 1.67 -9.00 53.35
C GLY A 298 0.74 -7.79 53.37
N ALA A 299 0.60 -7.11 52.23
CA ALA A 299 -0.42 -6.09 52.00
C ALA A 299 -1.69 -6.72 51.39
N PRO A 300 -2.90 -6.21 51.68
CA PRO A 300 -4.13 -6.73 51.10
C PRO A 300 -4.19 -6.49 49.59
N GLY A 301 -4.67 -7.48 48.84
CA GLY A 301 -4.67 -7.42 47.37
C GLY A 301 -5.63 -6.35 46.83
N ALA A 302 -5.07 -5.33 46.18
CA ALA A 302 -5.84 -4.38 45.38
C ALA A 302 -6.38 -5.09 44.12
N GLY A 303 -7.57 -5.69 44.24
CA GLY A 303 -8.29 -6.35 43.16
C GLY A 303 -8.88 -5.37 42.14
N GLY A 304 -8.02 -4.58 41.48
CA GLY A 304 -8.43 -3.72 40.37
C GLY A 304 -8.99 -4.57 39.22
N ALA A 305 -10.13 -4.16 38.66
CA ALA A 305 -10.71 -4.81 37.50
C ALA A 305 -9.78 -4.62 36.28
N VAL A 306 -9.01 -5.65 35.95
CA VAL A 306 -8.13 -5.64 34.78
C VAL A 306 -9.02 -5.61 33.54
N ALA A 307 -8.96 -4.51 32.77
CA ALA A 307 -9.71 -4.41 31.52
C ALA A 307 -9.27 -5.53 30.56
N SER A 308 -10.25 -6.15 29.90
CA SER A 308 -10.01 -7.32 29.03
C SER A 308 -9.46 -6.88 27.67
N TYR A 309 -8.18 -6.51 27.64
CA TYR A 309 -7.50 -6.11 26.42
C TYR A 309 -7.28 -7.30 25.47
N GLY A 310 -8.05 -7.34 24.39
CA GLY A 310 -7.71 -8.13 23.21
C GLY A 310 -6.45 -7.59 22.54
N GLY A 311 -5.73 -8.44 21.80
CA GLY A 311 -4.56 -8.03 21.01
C GLY A 311 -4.90 -7.00 19.93
N VAL A 312 -3.87 -6.41 19.31
CA VAL A 312 -4.06 -5.48 18.19
C VAL A 312 -4.71 -6.22 17.03
N ASN A 313 -5.92 -5.80 16.64
CA ASN A 313 -6.60 -6.36 15.48
C ASN A 313 -5.95 -5.83 14.19
N ARG A 314 -4.84 -6.44 13.78
CA ARG A 314 -4.12 -6.06 12.55
C ARG A 314 -5.02 -6.06 11.30
N GLY A 315 -6.15 -6.78 11.29
CA GLY A 315 -7.12 -6.73 10.19
C GLY A 315 -7.86 -5.40 10.00
N ASP A 316 -7.97 -4.56 11.04
CA ASP A 316 -8.68 -3.28 11.00
C ASP A 316 -7.70 -2.10 10.97
N SER A 317 -7.11 -1.85 9.80
CA SER A 317 -6.15 -0.76 9.57
C SER A 317 -6.61 0.27 8.53
N ASN A 318 -5.93 1.42 8.51
CA ASN A 318 -6.14 2.50 7.53
C ASN A 318 -5.53 2.25 6.14
N LEU A 319 -4.86 1.10 5.93
CA LEU A 319 -4.10 0.77 4.71
C LEU A 319 -4.88 0.97 3.39
N ASP A 320 -6.19 0.67 3.36
CA ASP A 320 -7.01 0.84 2.16
C ASP A 320 -7.27 2.31 1.81
N ASP A 321 -7.42 3.18 2.80
CA ASP A 321 -7.58 4.62 2.58
C ASP A 321 -6.26 5.27 2.16
N VAL A 322 -5.14 4.86 2.77
CA VAL A 322 -3.78 5.28 2.38
C VAL A 322 -3.53 4.97 0.90
N MET A 323 -3.69 3.70 0.50
CA MET A 323 -3.46 3.28 -0.89
C MET A 323 -4.42 3.94 -1.87
N LEU A 324 -5.72 4.02 -1.53
CA LEU A 324 -6.75 4.58 -2.39
C LEU A 324 -6.56 6.09 -2.60
N ASN A 325 -6.23 6.84 -1.55
CA ASN A 325 -6.05 8.28 -1.64
C ASN A 325 -4.79 8.65 -2.45
N ALA A 326 -3.68 7.96 -2.24
CA ALA A 326 -2.47 8.14 -3.05
C ALA A 326 -2.71 7.80 -4.53
N ALA A 327 -3.37 6.67 -4.83
CA ALA A 327 -3.67 6.27 -6.20
C ALA A 327 -4.69 7.19 -6.90
N LYS A 328 -5.74 7.63 -6.20
CA LYS A 328 -6.69 8.66 -6.71
C LYS A 328 -5.98 10.00 -6.97
N SER A 329 -5.07 10.41 -6.08
CA SER A 329 -4.27 11.63 -6.26
C SER A 329 -3.42 11.55 -7.53
N LYS A 330 -2.71 10.44 -7.74
CA LYS A 330 -1.88 10.24 -8.93
C LYS A 330 -2.69 10.20 -10.22
N LEU A 331 -3.82 9.49 -10.24
CA LEU A 331 -4.70 9.43 -11.42
C LEU A 331 -5.39 10.78 -11.74
N LYS A 332 -5.67 11.60 -10.71
CA LYS A 332 -6.12 12.98 -10.90
C LYS A 332 -5.01 13.88 -11.45
N LYS A 333 -3.76 13.71 -11.00
CA LYS A 333 -2.58 14.47 -11.42
C LYS A 333 -2.18 14.17 -12.88
N ASP A 334 -2.11 12.90 -13.25
CA ASP A 334 -1.61 12.48 -14.57
C ASP A 334 -2.69 12.45 -15.66
N ALA A 335 -3.91 12.05 -15.31
CA ALA A 335 -4.94 11.63 -16.26
C ALA A 335 -6.33 12.26 -16.01
N SER A 336 -6.41 13.27 -15.13
CA SER A 336 -7.63 14.03 -14.81
C SER A 336 -8.83 13.16 -14.38
N ILE A 337 -8.59 11.97 -13.82
CA ILE A 337 -9.67 11.03 -13.48
C ILE A 337 -10.48 11.56 -12.30
N ILE A 338 -11.81 11.59 -12.48
CA ILE A 338 -12.77 12.00 -11.47
C ILE A 338 -13.38 10.75 -10.83
N TYR A 339 -13.43 10.73 -9.50
CA TYR A 339 -14.17 9.76 -8.72
C TYR A 339 -15.39 10.43 -8.11
N THR A 340 -16.58 9.88 -8.36
CA THR A 340 -17.77 10.26 -7.60
C THR A 340 -17.63 9.81 -6.14
N LYS A 341 -18.23 10.58 -5.22
CA LYS A 341 -18.52 10.09 -3.86
C LYS A 341 -19.63 9.05 -3.91
#